data_AF-A0A2W0A6F3-F1
#
_entry.id   AF-A0A2W0A6F3-F1
#
_cell.length_a   1.000
_cell.length_b   1.000
_cell.length_c   1.000
_cell.angle_alpha   90.00
_cell.angle_beta   90.00
_cell.angle_gamma   90.00
#
_symmetry.space_group_name_H-M   'P 1'
#
loop_
_entity.id
_entity.type
_entity.pdbx_description
1 polymer ?
#
loop_
_entity_poly.entity_id
_entity_poly.type
_entity_poly.pdbx_seq_one_letter_code
_entity_poly.pdbx_strand_id
1 'polypeptide(L)'
;MKAPRFSSLELRVQAIARRQANNQLLRVPWSRFRRAYEEYPRWQALALWGEAVSGTEDHAPSSVLATVKKRCPGFLEGSAQPQHSGPLALRLLEWVHTERFGYAKQQGWLDALIFYGVRHPLSRAAWAYWEHFEKEWNRKRPAPLPRFERWWRLTLEWELFDRTDSSLVATAVEGYVPCAI
;
A
#
# COMPACT_ATOMS: atom_id res chain seq x y z
N MET A 1 -1.53 22.11 9.83
CA MET A 1 -0.52 21.21 10.44
C MET A 1 0.85 21.53 9.84
N LYS A 2 1.90 21.72 10.65
CA LYS A 2 3.28 21.89 10.14
C LYS A 2 3.75 20.55 9.58
N ALA A 3 4.32 20.57 8.37
CA ALA A 3 4.93 19.38 7.79
C ALA A 3 6.06 18.88 8.72
N PRO A 4 6.17 17.55 8.95
CA PRO A 4 7.24 17.01 9.76
C PRO A 4 8.61 17.40 9.15
N ARG A 5 9.52 17.90 9.99
CA ARG A 5 10.88 18.24 9.57
C ARG A 5 11.71 16.97 9.54
N PHE A 6 12.01 16.48 8.34
CA PHE A 6 13.00 15.43 8.16
C PHE A 6 14.38 15.91 8.59
N SER A 7 15.11 15.03 9.26
CA SER A 7 16.52 15.20 9.58
C SER A 7 17.37 15.29 8.30
N SER A 8 18.58 15.86 8.43
CA SER A 8 19.54 15.91 7.32
C SER A 8 19.86 14.52 6.75
N LEU A 9 19.90 13.49 7.60
CA LEU A 9 20.12 12.11 7.18
C LEU A 9 18.96 11.58 6.32
N GLU A 10 17.71 11.77 6.76
CA GLU A 10 16.52 11.33 6.02
C GLU A 10 16.43 12.01 4.65
N LEU A 11 16.72 13.32 4.58
CA LEU A 11 16.76 14.07 3.32
C LEU A 11 17.82 13.52 2.37
N ARG A 12 19.01 13.17 2.89
CA ARG A 12 20.08 12.55 2.09
C ARG A 12 19.68 11.18 1.57
N VAL A 13 19.10 10.32 2.42
CA VAL A 13 18.61 9.00 2.04
C VAL A 13 17.54 9.13 0.96
N GLN A 14 16.59 10.06 1.13
CA GLN A 14 15.55 10.33 0.15
C GLN A 14 16.12 10.80 -1.20
N ALA A 15 17.13 11.68 -1.19
CA ALA A 15 17.77 12.16 -2.41
C ALA A 15 18.50 11.03 -3.16
N ILE A 16 19.23 10.17 -2.44
CA ILE A 16 19.92 9.00 -3.02
C ILE A 16 18.90 8.04 -3.62
N ALA A 17 17.86 7.66 -2.87
CA ALA A 17 16.81 6.77 -3.33
C ALA A 17 16.09 7.32 -4.56
N ARG A 18 15.79 8.62 -4.59
CA ARG A 18 15.17 9.30 -5.74
C ARG A 18 16.08 9.25 -6.97
N ARG A 19 17.38 9.53 -6.81
CA ARG A 19 18.34 9.48 -7.91
C ARG A 19 18.45 8.07 -8.50
N GLN A 20 18.53 7.06 -7.64
CA GLN A 20 18.56 5.66 -8.06
C GLN A 20 17.28 5.25 -8.79
N ALA A 21 16.11 5.59 -8.25
CA ALA A 21 14.81 5.33 -8.88
C ALA A 21 14.69 5.99 -10.25
N ASN A 22 15.09 7.26 -10.38
CA ASN A 22 15.08 7.96 -11.67
C ASN A 22 15.99 7.25 -12.69
N ASN A 23 17.21 6.90 -12.29
CA ASN A 23 18.17 6.24 -13.19
C ASN A 23 17.67 4.87 -13.67
N GLN A 24 17.01 4.12 -12.78
CA GLN A 24 16.43 2.82 -13.12
C GLN A 24 15.21 2.98 -14.04
N LEU A 25 14.33 3.95 -13.76
CA LEU A 25 13.14 4.20 -14.58
C LEU A 25 13.49 4.51 -16.04
N LEU A 26 14.57 5.27 -16.27
CA LEU A 26 15.05 5.61 -17.62
C LEU A 26 15.53 4.40 -18.44
N ARG A 27 15.80 3.26 -17.79
CA ARG A 27 16.32 2.04 -18.43
C ARG A 27 15.22 1.04 -18.78
N VAL A 28 13.96 1.35 -18.51
CA VAL A 28 12.82 0.44 -18.67
C VAL A 28 11.82 1.04 -19.65
N PRO A 29 11.30 0.26 -20.62
CA PRO A 29 10.17 0.71 -21.42
C PRO A 29 9.00 1.14 -20.54
N TRP A 30 8.49 2.36 -20.76
CA TRP A 30 7.45 2.94 -19.91
C TRP A 30 6.22 2.04 -19.75
N SER A 31 5.77 1.39 -20.82
CA SER A 31 4.62 0.48 -20.79
C SER A 31 4.80 -0.70 -19.82
N ARG A 32 6.03 -1.23 -19.74
CA ARG A 32 6.39 -2.32 -18.82
C ARG A 32 6.42 -1.83 -17.38
N PHE A 33 7.08 -0.70 -17.14
CA PHE A 33 7.12 -0.11 -15.80
C PHE A 33 5.73 0.24 -15.30
N ARG A 34 4.92 0.90 -16.14
CA ARG A 34 3.55 1.32 -15.83
C ARG A 34 2.67 0.15 -15.38
N ARG A 35 2.75 -1.00 -16.06
CA ARG A 35 1.99 -2.21 -15.66
C ARG A 35 2.35 -2.66 -14.24
N ALA A 36 3.64 -2.69 -13.90
CA ALA A 36 4.09 -3.06 -12.56
C ALA A 36 3.68 -2.01 -11.52
N TYR A 37 3.80 -0.73 -11.88
CA TYR A 37 3.43 0.41 -11.05
C TYR A 37 1.93 0.44 -10.72
N GLU A 38 1.06 0.14 -11.68
CA GLU A 38 -0.39 0.05 -11.48
C GLU A 38 -0.80 -1.18 -10.63
N GLU A 39 0.01 -2.24 -10.66
CA GLU A 39 -0.25 -3.46 -9.88
C GLU A 39 0.21 -3.34 -8.41
N TYR A 40 1.30 -2.62 -8.17
CA TYR A 40 1.96 -2.52 -6.86
C TYR A 40 1.02 -2.17 -5.69
N PRO A 41 0.10 -1.19 -5.81
CA PRO A 41 -0.75 -0.77 -4.69
C PRO A 41 -1.60 -1.90 -4.12
N ARG A 42 -2.06 -2.83 -4.96
CA ARG A 42 -2.89 -3.96 -4.52
C ARG A 42 -2.10 -4.93 -3.65
N TRP A 43 -0.81 -5.11 -3.93
CA TRP A 43 0.07 -5.95 -3.11
C TRP A 43 0.42 -5.28 -1.78
N GLN A 44 0.66 -3.97 -1.80
CA GLN A 44 0.87 -3.20 -0.59
C GLN A 44 -0.37 -3.19 0.31
N ALA A 45 -1.55 -3.03 -0.28
CA ALA A 45 -2.83 -3.17 0.42
C ALA A 45 -3.00 -4.56 1.05
N LEU A 46 -2.59 -5.63 0.36
CA LEU A 46 -2.67 -6.99 0.90
C LEU A 46 -1.78 -7.17 2.14
N ALA A 47 -0.59 -6.58 2.13
CA ALA A 47 0.33 -6.58 3.26
C ALA A 47 -0.24 -5.83 4.47
N LEU A 48 -0.78 -4.63 4.26
CA LEU A 48 -1.41 -3.83 5.31
C LEU A 48 -2.65 -4.51 5.90
N TRP A 49 -3.52 -5.05 5.04
CA TRP A 49 -4.67 -5.84 5.50
C TRP A 49 -4.24 -7.08 6.29
N GLY A 50 -3.22 -7.81 5.82
CA GLY A 50 -2.69 -8.98 6.50
C GLY A 50 -2.14 -8.66 7.90
N GLU A 51 -1.46 -7.52 8.05
CA GLU A 51 -0.99 -7.00 9.34
C GLU A 51 -2.15 -6.65 10.26
N ALA A 52 -3.10 -5.85 9.75
CA ALA A 52 -4.25 -5.37 10.53
C ALA A 52 -5.08 -6.53 11.09
N VAL A 53 -5.21 -7.62 10.32
CA VAL A 53 -5.96 -8.79 10.73
C VAL A 53 -5.11 -9.79 11.53
N SER A 54 -3.80 -9.83 11.36
CA SER A 54 -2.95 -10.75 12.16
C SER A 54 -2.62 -10.20 13.55
N GLY A 55 -2.60 -8.88 13.75
CA GLY A 55 -2.52 -8.28 15.09
C GLY A 55 -3.76 -8.53 15.97
N THR A 56 -4.66 -9.44 15.58
CA THR A 56 -5.97 -9.65 16.21
C THR A 56 -6.06 -10.84 17.15
N GLU A 57 -5.19 -11.83 17.00
CA GLU A 57 -5.17 -13.10 17.73
C GLU A 57 -3.71 -13.58 17.84
N ASP A 58 -3.37 -14.39 18.85
CA ASP A 58 -2.01 -14.99 18.99
C ASP A 58 -1.60 -15.80 17.74
N HIS A 59 -2.58 -16.17 16.91
CA HIS A 59 -2.42 -16.84 15.63
C HIS A 59 -3.24 -16.11 14.55
N ALA A 60 -2.67 -15.94 13.35
CA ALA A 60 -3.37 -15.31 12.24
C ALA A 60 -4.67 -16.07 11.91
N PRO A 61 -5.83 -15.39 11.75
CA PRO A 61 -7.10 -16.05 11.48
C PRO A 61 -7.03 -16.92 10.22
N SER A 62 -7.69 -18.08 10.24
CA SER A 62 -7.68 -19.06 9.15
C SER A 62 -8.08 -18.47 7.79
N SER A 63 -8.96 -17.46 7.79
CA SER A 63 -9.39 -16.74 6.59
C SER A 63 -8.28 -15.87 5.96
N VAL A 64 -7.40 -15.30 6.79
CA VAL A 64 -6.21 -14.55 6.36
C VAL A 64 -5.19 -15.52 5.79
N LEU A 65 -4.89 -16.60 6.51
CA LEU A 65 -3.97 -17.64 6.05
C LEU A 65 -4.41 -18.25 4.74
N ALA A 66 -5.71 -18.52 4.55
CA ALA A 66 -6.24 -19.02 3.29
C ALA A 66 -6.05 -18.03 2.13
N THR A 67 -6.27 -16.73 2.39
CA THR A 67 -6.12 -15.68 1.37
C THR A 67 -4.64 -15.50 0.99
N VAL A 68 -3.75 -15.46 1.99
CA VAL A 68 -2.31 -15.35 1.80
C VAL A 68 -1.77 -16.59 1.11
N LYS A 69 -2.14 -17.81 1.52
CA LYS A 69 -1.73 -19.06 0.87
C LYS A 69 -2.16 -19.12 -0.59
N LYS A 70 -3.37 -18.65 -0.91
CA LYS A 70 -3.88 -18.63 -2.29
C LYS A 70 -3.13 -17.64 -3.19
N ARG A 71 -2.73 -16.48 -2.65
CA ARG A 71 -2.11 -15.40 -3.44
C ARG A 71 -0.59 -15.43 -3.45
N CYS A 72 -0.01 -15.94 -2.37
CA CYS A 72 1.42 -16.01 -2.11
C CYS A 72 1.78 -17.46 -1.76
N PRO A 73 1.77 -18.37 -2.76
CA PRO A 73 2.14 -19.77 -2.53
C PRO A 73 3.60 -19.83 -2.01
N GLY A 74 3.86 -20.71 -1.04
CA GLY A 74 5.19 -20.85 -0.43
C GLY A 74 5.57 -19.77 0.59
N PHE A 75 4.84 -18.66 0.69
CA PHE A 75 5.13 -17.61 1.70
C PHE A 75 5.07 -18.18 3.13
N LEU A 76 3.98 -18.89 3.46
CA LEU A 76 3.78 -19.42 4.81
C LEU A 76 4.78 -20.52 5.17
N GLU A 77 5.24 -21.29 4.18
CA GLU A 77 6.22 -22.37 4.35
C GLU A 77 7.63 -21.81 4.64
N GLY A 78 8.03 -20.72 3.98
CA GLY A 78 9.28 -20.01 4.29
C GLY A 78 9.23 -19.16 5.56
N SER A 79 8.03 -18.81 6.02
CA SER A 79 7.81 -17.91 7.16
C SER A 79 8.17 -18.53 8.53
N ALA A 80 8.37 -19.85 8.61
CA ALA A 80 8.72 -20.57 9.83
C ALA A 80 10.20 -20.45 10.24
N GLN A 81 11.04 -19.79 9.45
CA GLN A 81 12.45 -19.62 9.78
C GLN A 81 12.65 -18.52 10.85
N PRO A 82 13.46 -18.77 11.90
CA PRO A 82 13.67 -17.84 13.02
C PRO A 82 14.37 -16.52 12.64
N GLN A 83 14.89 -16.40 11.41
CA GLN A 83 15.46 -15.19 10.85
C GLN A 83 14.43 -14.13 10.39
N HIS A 84 13.12 -14.46 10.38
CA HIS A 84 12.06 -13.57 9.88
C HIS A 84 11.27 -12.87 11.00
N SER A 85 11.99 -12.31 11.98
CA SER A 85 11.43 -11.53 13.09
C SER A 85 11.05 -10.13 12.61
N GLY A 86 9.77 -9.85 12.40
CA GLY A 86 9.27 -8.52 12.00
C GLY A 86 7.79 -8.50 11.62
N PRO A 87 7.21 -7.31 11.40
CA PRO A 87 5.82 -7.14 10.96
C PRO A 87 5.49 -8.02 9.74
N LEU A 88 4.34 -8.67 9.75
CA LEU A 88 3.85 -9.49 8.64
C LEU A 88 3.81 -8.69 7.34
N ALA A 89 3.39 -7.42 7.40
CA ALA A 89 3.37 -6.54 6.24
C ALA A 89 4.74 -6.43 5.56
N LEU A 90 5.81 -6.25 6.33
CA LEU A 90 7.17 -6.11 5.77
C LEU A 90 7.63 -7.42 5.12
N ARG A 91 7.39 -8.54 5.80
CA ARG A 91 7.74 -9.87 5.30
C ARG A 91 6.98 -10.21 4.01
N LEU A 92 5.69 -9.88 3.95
CA LEU A 92 4.89 -10.10 2.75
C LEU A 92 5.35 -9.21 1.60
N LEU A 93 5.70 -7.95 1.87
CA LEU A 93 6.26 -7.06 0.86
C LEU A 93 7.60 -7.56 0.32
N GLU A 94 8.49 -8.06 1.17
CA GLU A 94 9.76 -8.66 0.75
C GLU A 94 9.54 -9.88 -0.15
N TRP A 95 8.62 -10.76 0.23
CA TRP A 95 8.21 -11.88 -0.61
C TRP A 95 7.64 -11.40 -1.96
N VAL A 96 6.77 -10.38 -1.95
CA VAL A 96 6.22 -9.79 -3.18
C VAL A 96 7.33 -9.21 -4.06
N HIS A 97 8.34 -8.54 -3.48
CA HIS A 97 9.46 -7.98 -4.23
C HIS A 97 10.34 -9.08 -4.85
N THR A 98 10.46 -10.23 -4.19
CA THR A 98 11.28 -11.36 -4.63
C THR A 98 10.56 -12.25 -5.63
N GLU A 99 9.32 -12.65 -5.33
CA GLU A 99 8.58 -13.62 -6.13
C GLU A 99 7.72 -12.93 -7.19
N ARG A 100 6.91 -11.95 -6.79
CA ARG A 100 5.97 -11.29 -7.73
C ARG A 100 6.70 -10.31 -8.65
N PHE A 101 7.63 -9.54 -8.11
CA PHE A 101 8.43 -8.55 -8.84
C PHE A 101 9.90 -8.98 -9.02
N GLY A 102 10.21 -10.28 -8.87
CA GLY A 102 11.55 -10.81 -9.09
C GLY A 102 12.12 -10.47 -10.46
N TYR A 103 11.28 -10.39 -11.49
CA TYR A 103 11.69 -9.94 -12.81
C TYR A 103 12.19 -8.48 -12.82
N ALA A 104 11.58 -7.58 -12.04
CA ALA A 104 12.02 -6.20 -11.90
C ALA A 104 13.37 -6.11 -11.17
N LYS A 105 13.57 -7.01 -10.19
CA LYS A 105 14.84 -7.16 -9.48
C LYS A 105 15.95 -7.63 -10.42
N GLN A 106 15.72 -8.71 -11.16
CA GLN A 106 16.66 -9.27 -12.13
C GLN A 106 17.04 -8.28 -13.23
N GLN A 107 16.11 -7.40 -13.61
CA GLN A 107 16.33 -6.38 -14.63
C GLN A 107 16.82 -5.05 -14.06
N GLY A 108 17.07 -4.97 -12.75
CA GLY A 108 17.71 -3.83 -12.11
C GLY A 108 16.85 -2.58 -12.00
N TRP A 109 15.52 -2.71 -11.91
CA TRP A 109 14.60 -1.57 -11.78
C TRP A 109 13.58 -1.70 -10.64
N LEU A 110 13.76 -2.66 -9.73
CA LEU A 110 12.90 -2.84 -8.58
C LEU A 110 12.88 -1.61 -7.65
N ASP A 111 14.00 -0.91 -7.45
CA ASP A 111 14.00 0.26 -6.54
C ASP A 111 13.15 1.40 -7.10
N ALA A 112 13.13 1.61 -8.42
CA ALA A 112 12.20 2.53 -9.06
C ALA A 112 10.75 2.13 -8.79
N LEU A 113 10.43 0.83 -8.95
CA LEU A 113 9.09 0.32 -8.71
C LEU A 113 8.67 0.55 -7.25
N ILE A 114 9.53 0.23 -6.29
CA ILE A 114 9.24 0.45 -4.87
C ILE A 114 9.11 1.95 -4.57
N PHE A 115 10.06 2.76 -5.03
CA PHE A 115 10.10 4.19 -4.76
C PHE A 115 8.84 4.91 -5.25
N TYR A 116 8.41 4.65 -6.48
CA TYR A 116 7.18 5.25 -7.01
C TYR A 116 5.92 4.52 -6.51
N GLY A 117 5.98 3.20 -6.39
CA GLY A 117 4.87 2.36 -5.95
C GLY A 117 4.36 2.75 -4.56
N VAL A 118 5.23 2.92 -3.56
CA VAL A 118 4.80 3.37 -2.22
C VAL A 118 4.20 4.79 -2.22
N ARG A 119 4.51 5.59 -3.25
CA ARG A 119 4.01 6.95 -3.45
C ARG A 119 2.78 7.00 -4.35
N HIS A 120 2.36 5.86 -4.90
CA HIS A 120 1.15 5.76 -5.70
C HIS A 120 -0.06 6.26 -4.88
N PRO A 121 -0.98 7.03 -5.47
CA PRO A 121 -2.23 7.44 -4.82
C PRO A 121 -2.92 6.35 -4.01
N LEU A 122 -3.26 5.24 -4.68
CA LEU A 122 -3.87 4.07 -4.06
C LEU A 122 -3.03 3.41 -2.94
N SER A 123 -1.70 3.48 -3.01
CA SER A 123 -0.83 2.99 -1.93
C SER A 123 -0.90 3.89 -0.70
N ARG A 124 -0.96 5.20 -0.91
CA ARG A 124 -1.18 6.18 0.17
C ARG A 124 -2.56 6.04 0.78
N ALA A 125 -3.58 5.80 -0.05
CA ALA A 125 -4.93 5.50 0.40
C ALA A 125 -4.97 4.22 1.25
N ALA A 126 -4.30 3.16 0.82
CA ALA A 126 -4.19 1.92 1.60
C ALA A 126 -3.56 2.16 2.98
N TRP A 127 -2.49 2.96 3.05
CA TRP A 127 -1.89 3.37 4.33
C TRP A 127 -2.86 4.19 5.19
N ALA A 128 -3.47 5.23 4.64
CA ALA A 128 -4.40 6.08 5.39
C ALA A 128 -5.61 5.30 5.91
N TYR A 129 -6.17 4.43 5.07
CA TYR A 129 -7.27 3.56 5.46
C TYR A 129 -6.84 2.55 6.52
N TRP A 130 -5.65 1.97 6.40
CA TRP A 130 -5.07 1.09 7.43
C TRP A 130 -4.91 1.80 8.78
N GLU A 131 -4.35 3.02 8.82
CA GLU A 131 -4.22 3.80 10.05
C GLU A 131 -5.57 4.16 10.68
N HIS A 132 -6.55 4.54 9.85
CA HIS A 132 -7.92 4.79 10.31
C HIS A 132 -8.55 3.52 10.89
N PHE A 133 -8.39 2.41 10.17
CA PHE A 133 -8.89 1.09 10.55
C PHE A 133 -8.28 0.59 11.86
N GLU A 134 -6.97 0.76 12.07
CA GLU A 134 -6.28 0.43 13.31
C GLU A 134 -6.84 1.23 14.50
N LYS A 135 -7.06 2.53 14.33
CA LYS A 135 -7.65 3.40 15.37
C LYS A 135 -9.09 3.02 15.73
N GLU A 136 -9.93 2.74 14.74
CA GLU A 136 -11.33 2.37 14.96
C GLU A 136 -11.46 0.96 15.57
N TRP A 137 -10.62 0.02 15.17
CA TRP A 137 -10.62 -1.34 15.74
C TRP A 137 -10.13 -1.41 17.17
N ASN A 138 -9.19 -0.54 17.56
CA ASN A 138 -8.80 -0.39 18.95
C ASN A 138 -9.98 0.09 19.84
N ARG A 139 -11.00 0.74 19.26
CA ARG A 139 -12.19 1.21 19.98
C ARG A 139 -13.33 0.20 19.97
N LYS A 140 -13.70 -0.32 18.79
CA LYS A 140 -14.81 -1.26 18.63
C LYS A 140 -14.57 -2.18 17.46
N ARG A 141 -14.05 -3.38 17.75
CA ARG A 141 -13.74 -4.39 16.74
C ARG A 141 -15.04 -4.96 16.13
N PRO A 142 -15.22 -4.91 14.80
CA PRO A 142 -16.32 -5.54 14.10
C PRO A 142 -16.10 -7.05 14.01
N ALA A 143 -17.16 -7.80 14.30
CA ALA A 143 -17.29 -9.21 13.96
C ALA A 143 -18.38 -9.35 12.88
N PRO A 144 -18.08 -9.91 11.69
CA PRO A 144 -16.84 -10.56 11.26
C PRO A 144 -15.78 -9.59 10.68
N LEU A 145 -14.51 -10.03 10.71
CA LEU A 145 -13.38 -9.36 10.07
C LEU A 145 -13.61 -9.27 8.54
N PRO A 146 -13.30 -8.14 7.88
CA PRO A 146 -13.51 -7.99 6.45
C PRO A 146 -12.51 -8.84 5.66
N ARG A 147 -13.00 -9.54 4.64
CA ARG A 147 -12.16 -10.17 3.61
C ARG A 147 -11.37 -9.09 2.84
N PHE A 148 -10.20 -9.46 2.31
CA PHE A 148 -9.34 -8.54 1.57
C PHE A 148 -10.08 -7.74 0.48
N GLU A 149 -10.91 -8.37 -0.35
CA GLU A 149 -11.62 -7.67 -1.43
C GLU A 149 -12.59 -6.60 -0.92
N ARG A 150 -13.22 -6.85 0.24
CA ARG A 150 -14.10 -5.87 0.87
C ARG A 150 -13.28 -4.73 1.46
N TRP A 151 -12.18 -5.05 2.13
CA TRP A 151 -11.27 -4.05 2.70
C TRP A 151 -10.69 -3.14 1.62
N TRP A 152 -10.22 -3.73 0.52
CA TRP A 152 -9.67 -2.99 -0.62
C TRP A 152 -10.71 -2.06 -1.26
N ARG A 153 -11.95 -2.52 -1.42
CA ARG A 153 -13.03 -1.66 -1.93
C ARG A 153 -13.27 -0.45 -1.01
N LEU A 154 -13.32 -0.67 0.31
CA LEU A 154 -13.48 0.40 1.29
C LEU A 154 -12.31 1.39 1.27
N THR A 155 -11.08 0.92 1.03
CA THR A 155 -9.92 1.78 0.81
C THR A 155 -10.10 2.71 -0.38
N LEU A 156 -10.59 2.18 -1.51
CA LEU A 156 -10.82 2.97 -2.72
C LEU A 156 -11.94 4.00 -2.53
N GLU A 157 -13.02 3.60 -1.85
CA GLU A 157 -14.12 4.49 -1.48
C GLU A 157 -13.66 5.59 -0.50
N TRP A 158 -12.76 5.27 0.43
CA TRP A 158 -12.19 6.22 1.37
C TRP A 158 -11.31 7.28 0.69
N GLU A 159 -10.44 6.92 -0.27
CA GLU A 159 -9.66 7.90 -1.02
C GLU A 159 -10.55 8.84 -1.83
N LEU A 160 -11.62 8.29 -2.42
CA LEU A 160 -12.61 9.09 -3.11
C LEU A 160 -13.25 10.09 -2.14
N PHE A 161 -13.60 9.68 -0.92
CA PHE A 161 -14.17 10.56 0.09
C PHE A 161 -13.18 11.64 0.60
N ASP A 162 -11.91 11.29 0.81
CA ASP A 162 -10.85 12.23 1.26
C ASP A 162 -10.46 13.24 0.17
N ARG A 163 -10.53 12.85 -1.11
CA ARG A 163 -10.35 13.78 -2.26
C ARG A 163 -11.59 14.58 -2.59
N THR A 164 -12.76 14.02 -2.31
CA THR A 164 -14.05 14.67 -2.47
C THR A 164 -14.39 15.34 -1.15
N ASP A 165 -13.52 16.27 -0.72
CA ASP A 165 -13.94 17.25 0.27
C ASP A 165 -15.24 17.86 -0.25
N SER A 166 -16.29 17.88 0.57
CA SER A 166 -17.58 18.43 0.18
C SER A 166 -17.45 19.88 -0.29
N SER A 167 -16.37 20.56 0.12
CA SER A 167 -15.95 21.86 -0.39
C SER A 167 -15.63 21.85 -1.90
N LEU A 168 -14.94 20.83 -2.43
CA LEU A 168 -14.58 20.74 -3.85
C LEU A 168 -15.79 20.40 -4.73
N VAL A 169 -16.72 19.60 -4.21
CA VAL A 169 -18.01 19.36 -4.87
C VAL A 169 -18.87 20.62 -4.83
N ALA A 170 -18.90 21.33 -3.71
CA ALA A 170 -19.59 22.61 -3.60
C ALA A 170 -19.02 23.64 -4.58
N THR A 171 -17.70 23.78 -4.68
CA THR A 171 -17.03 24.68 -5.63
C THR A 171 -17.27 24.26 -7.09
N ALA A 172 -17.27 22.96 -7.38
CA ALA A 172 -17.60 22.47 -8.72
C ALA A 172 -19.08 22.75 -9.07
N VAL A 173 -20.00 22.52 -8.13
CA VAL A 173 -21.43 22.79 -8.31
C VAL A 173 -21.69 24.30 -8.46
N GLU A 174 -21.05 25.15 -7.67
CA GLU A 174 -21.11 26.62 -7.80
C GLU A 174 -20.63 27.11 -9.17
N GLY A 175 -19.63 26.44 -9.77
CA GLY A 175 -19.20 26.72 -11.14
C GLY A 175 -20.19 26.29 -12.23
N TYR A 176 -21.14 25.41 -11.92
CA TYR A 176 -22.17 24.89 -12.83
C TYR A 176 -23.58 25.42 -12.54
N VAL A 177 -23.81 26.14 -11.44
CA VAL A 177 -25.03 26.92 -11.25
C VAL A 177 -24.84 28.23 -12.01
N PRO A 178 -25.45 28.42 -13.20
CA PRO A 178 -25.46 29.74 -13.80
C PRO A 178 -26.13 30.70 -12.79
N CYS A 179 -25.46 31.83 -12.49
CA CYS A 179 -26.07 32.92 -11.75
C CYS A 179 -27.39 33.30 -12.44
N ALA A 180 -28.49 32.73 -11.95
CA ALA A 180 -29.83 33.16 -12.29
C ALA A 180 -30.12 34.34 -11.37
N ILE A 181 -29.81 35.53 -11.91
CA ILE A 181 -30.43 36.85 -11.69
C ILE A 181 -30.51 37.32 -10.23
#